data_AF-A0A3D8IQ83-F1
#
_entry.id   AF-A0A3D8IQ83-F1
#
_cell.length_a   1.000
_cell.length_b   1.000
_cell.length_c   1.000
_cell.angle_alpha   90.00
_cell.angle_beta   90.00
_cell.angle_gamma   90.00
#
_symmetry.space_group_name_H-M   'P 1'
#
loop_
_entity.id
_entity.type
_entity.pdbx_description
1 polymer ?
#
loop_
_entity_poly.entity_id
_entity_poly.type
_entity_poly.pdbx_seq_one_letter_code
_entity_poly.pdbx_strand_id
1 'polypeptide(L)'
;MHDSSAVKEYLRLHGVDNVLDLDHEELEQQYVKTVREGIDYYRSLLYEGNVHFSPPKHDVIEALKKVQTIDEMFQTLYDFLHMFTPTDLIAFMSELKMPVPYRRLKNIITIVHARVQDEILDNIKRDLRDFPKQERETLIAYYESKRNDIIGLENLHEKYKSSGTLAYLRSTAETKLDIMQTFLSKDLELEYKPYYDNSKEKRTLVSKILEISGIYTKQELFDMKIADLQSTYNEIMQQVLQKEKEQKLMRKYIEAFEDSAGITEEEFKGYCQDMREDLSEDLVNEIINYFTTRNHFIANKINNVLSGKGMNNLMSPSALMGDHL
;
A
#
# COMPACT_ATOMS: atom_id res chain seq x y z
N MET A 1 -40.84 23.51 -30.44
CA MET A 1 -39.85 24.61 -30.55
C MET A 1 -38.94 24.65 -29.32
N HIS A 2 -38.26 23.54 -28.97
CA HIS A 2 -37.45 23.44 -27.74
C HIS A 2 -35.95 23.15 -27.98
N ASP A 3 -35.51 22.89 -29.22
CA ASP A 3 -34.13 22.42 -29.49
C ASP A 3 -33.11 23.50 -29.87
N SER A 4 -33.52 24.67 -30.37
CA SER A 4 -32.54 25.68 -30.84
C SER A 4 -31.70 26.26 -29.71
N SER A 5 -32.23 26.39 -28.49
CA SER A 5 -31.48 26.94 -27.34
C SER A 5 -30.33 26.02 -26.91
N ALA A 6 -30.56 24.70 -26.89
CA ALA A 6 -29.55 23.72 -26.50
C ALA A 6 -28.43 23.64 -27.54
N VAL A 7 -28.79 23.68 -28.83
CA VAL A 7 -27.82 23.73 -29.94
C VAL A 7 -26.98 25.02 -29.89
N LYS A 8 -27.61 26.16 -29.61
CA LYS A 8 -26.91 27.44 -29.46
C LYS A 8 -25.94 27.44 -28.28
N GLU A 9 -26.35 26.87 -27.15
CA GLU A 9 -25.48 26.77 -25.97
C GLU A 9 -24.30 25.82 -26.21
N TYR A 10 -24.54 24.68 -26.85
CA TYR A 10 -23.49 23.74 -27.25
C TYR A 10 -22.47 24.40 -28.19
N LEU A 11 -22.91 25.08 -29.24
CA LEU A 11 -22.03 25.75 -30.20
C LEU A 11 -21.19 26.87 -29.53
N ARG A 12 -21.79 27.64 -28.62
CA ARG A 12 -21.08 28.67 -27.85
C ARG A 12 -19.98 28.06 -26.96
N LEU A 13 -20.26 26.94 -26.30
CA LEU A 13 -19.28 26.24 -25.47
C LEU A 13 -18.10 25.66 -26.26
N HIS A 14 -18.30 25.41 -27.56
CA HIS A 14 -17.28 24.87 -28.47
C HIS A 14 -16.64 25.98 -29.34
N GLY A 15 -16.77 27.25 -28.94
CA GLY A 15 -16.00 28.36 -29.53
C GLY A 15 -16.53 28.90 -30.86
N VAL A 16 -17.78 28.60 -31.22
CA VAL A 16 -18.42 29.23 -32.39
C VAL A 16 -18.95 30.61 -32.00
N ASP A 17 -18.45 31.65 -32.67
CA ASP A 17 -18.88 33.03 -32.44
C ASP A 17 -20.22 33.33 -33.15
N ASN A 18 -20.94 34.34 -32.66
CA ASN A 18 -22.19 34.87 -33.24
C ASN A 18 -23.34 33.85 -33.40
N VAL A 19 -23.37 32.82 -32.57
CA VAL A 19 -24.38 31.74 -32.56
C VAL A 19 -25.83 32.24 -32.34
N LEU A 20 -26.00 33.43 -31.78
CA LEU A 20 -27.31 34.04 -31.60
C LEU A 20 -27.92 34.56 -32.92
N ASP A 21 -27.06 34.95 -33.87
CA ASP A 21 -27.42 35.57 -35.15
C ASP A 21 -27.66 34.56 -36.28
N LEU A 22 -27.29 33.29 -36.05
CA LEU A 22 -27.46 32.21 -37.02
C LEU A 22 -28.94 31.78 -37.13
N ASP A 23 -29.38 31.55 -38.36
CA ASP A 23 -30.70 30.98 -38.63
C ASP A 23 -30.75 29.47 -38.31
N HIS A 24 -31.93 28.85 -38.41
CA HIS A 24 -32.08 27.46 -37.98
C HIS A 24 -31.25 26.48 -38.84
N GLU A 25 -31.15 26.74 -40.14
CA GLU A 25 -30.43 25.88 -41.08
C GLU A 25 -28.91 26.04 -40.89
N GLU A 26 -28.45 27.26 -40.66
CA GLU A 26 -27.05 27.58 -40.32
C GLU A 26 -26.64 26.99 -38.97
N LEU A 27 -27.52 27.02 -37.96
CA LEU A 27 -27.29 26.38 -36.66
C LEU A 27 -27.14 24.87 -36.79
N GLU A 28 -27.97 24.23 -37.59
CA GLU A 28 -27.91 22.79 -37.81
C GLU A 28 -26.62 22.40 -38.55
N GLN A 29 -26.24 23.17 -39.57
CA GLN A 29 -24.98 22.96 -40.31
C GLN A 29 -23.76 23.12 -39.40
N GLN A 30 -23.73 24.17 -38.57
CA GLN A 30 -22.62 24.37 -37.63
C GLN A 30 -22.60 23.30 -36.54
N TYR A 31 -23.75 22.91 -36.02
CA TYR A 31 -23.83 21.82 -35.05
C TYR A 31 -23.29 20.51 -35.61
N VAL A 32 -23.73 20.12 -36.81
CA VAL A 32 -23.25 18.90 -37.47
C VAL A 32 -21.75 18.99 -37.77
N LYS A 33 -21.25 20.17 -38.18
CA LYS A 33 -19.83 20.38 -38.42
C LYS A 33 -19.00 20.26 -37.13
N THR A 34 -19.36 20.98 -36.07
CA THR A 34 -18.67 20.93 -34.76
C THR A 34 -18.73 19.53 -34.14
N VAL A 35 -19.86 18.84 -34.26
CA VAL A 35 -19.99 17.46 -33.78
C VAL A 35 -19.14 16.50 -34.62
N ARG A 36 -19.08 16.66 -35.96
CA ARG A 36 -18.21 15.85 -36.81
C ARG A 36 -16.74 16.11 -36.53
N GLU A 37 -16.32 17.36 -36.39
CA GLU A 37 -14.96 17.72 -35.99
C GLU A 37 -14.61 17.15 -34.61
N GLY A 38 -15.55 17.18 -33.67
CA GLY A 38 -15.43 16.53 -32.37
C GLY A 38 -15.31 15.01 -32.48
N ILE A 39 -16.15 14.36 -33.28
CA ILE A 39 -16.11 12.91 -33.53
C ILE A 39 -14.82 12.53 -34.26
N ASP A 40 -14.34 13.31 -35.21
CA ASP A 40 -13.11 13.09 -35.95
C ASP A 40 -11.89 13.31 -35.05
N TYR A 41 -11.94 14.28 -34.13
CA TYR A 41 -10.95 14.46 -33.06
C TYR A 41 -10.97 13.30 -32.04
N TYR A 42 -12.14 12.81 -31.64
CA TYR A 42 -12.25 11.61 -30.80
C TYR A 42 -11.80 10.36 -31.56
N ARG A 43 -12.08 10.26 -32.86
CA ARG A 43 -11.58 9.18 -33.72
C ARG A 43 -10.08 9.27 -33.92
N SER A 44 -9.48 10.45 -34.07
CA SER A 44 -8.02 10.57 -34.11
C SER A 44 -7.41 10.24 -32.76
N LEU A 45 -8.02 10.65 -31.65
CA LEU A 45 -7.62 10.23 -30.30
C LEU A 45 -7.68 8.71 -30.07
N LEU A 46 -8.64 8.02 -30.70
CA LEU A 46 -8.89 6.58 -30.51
C LEU A 46 -8.19 5.69 -31.56
N TYR A 47 -7.97 6.19 -32.78
CA TYR A 47 -7.48 5.44 -33.94
C TYR A 47 -6.19 6.01 -34.55
N GLU A 48 -5.88 7.29 -34.39
CA GLU A 48 -4.54 7.84 -34.69
C GLU A 48 -3.64 7.67 -33.46
N GLY A 49 -3.47 6.42 -33.04
CA GLY A 49 -2.20 6.04 -32.46
C GLY A 49 -1.13 6.22 -33.54
N ASN A 50 -0.22 7.16 -33.34
CA ASN A 50 1.02 7.35 -34.09
C ASN A 50 0.89 8.04 -35.46
N VAL A 51 0.98 9.37 -35.46
CA VAL A 51 1.88 10.03 -36.44
C VAL A 51 2.92 10.81 -35.66
N HIS A 52 3.80 10.08 -34.97
CA HIS A 52 5.10 10.65 -34.65
C HIS A 52 5.84 10.79 -35.96
N PHE A 53 6.18 12.03 -36.33
CA PHE A 53 7.25 12.29 -37.28
C PHE A 53 8.55 11.88 -36.58
N SER A 54 8.82 10.57 -36.53
CA SER A 54 10.11 10.06 -36.11
C SER A 54 11.11 10.56 -37.14
N PRO A 55 12.22 11.22 -36.75
CA PRO A 55 13.27 11.57 -37.69
C PRO A 55 13.66 10.30 -38.46
N PRO A 56 13.77 10.33 -39.79
CA PRO A 56 14.17 9.15 -40.53
C PRO A 56 15.46 8.59 -39.92
N LYS A 57 15.56 7.27 -39.78
CA LYS A 57 16.72 6.54 -39.22
C LYS A 57 18.09 7.10 -39.66
N HIS A 58 18.14 7.67 -40.87
CA HIS A 58 19.30 8.34 -41.42
C HIS A 58 19.80 9.53 -40.59
N ASP A 59 18.91 10.37 -40.06
CA ASP A 59 19.24 11.60 -39.33
C ASP A 59 19.85 11.29 -37.96
N VAL A 60 19.34 10.24 -37.30
CA VAL A 60 19.86 9.76 -36.01
C VAL A 60 21.28 9.22 -36.15
N ILE A 61 21.51 8.40 -37.18
CA ILE A 61 22.82 7.83 -37.49
C ILE A 61 23.83 8.93 -37.85
N GLU A 62 23.42 9.95 -38.59
CA GLU A 62 24.30 11.09 -38.91
C GLU A 62 24.62 11.96 -37.69
N ALA A 63 23.65 12.22 -36.82
CA ALA A 63 23.87 12.97 -35.59
C ALA A 63 24.86 12.22 -34.67
N LEU A 64 24.65 10.91 -34.48
CA LEU A 64 25.54 10.08 -33.67
C LEU A 64 26.97 9.96 -34.24
N LYS A 65 27.16 10.06 -35.56
CA LYS A 65 28.51 10.10 -36.19
C LYS A 65 29.28 11.38 -35.89
N LYS A 66 28.58 12.50 -35.65
CA LYS A 66 29.20 13.81 -35.41
C LYS A 66 29.66 13.98 -33.96
N VAL A 67 29.24 13.08 -33.06
CA VAL A 67 29.63 13.06 -31.66
C VAL A 67 31.12 12.75 -31.51
N GLN A 68 31.88 13.68 -30.95
CA GLN A 68 33.32 13.53 -30.70
C GLN A 68 33.65 13.40 -29.21
N THR A 69 32.77 13.90 -28.33
CA THR A 69 32.97 13.86 -26.87
C THR A 69 31.91 13.03 -26.16
N ILE A 70 32.20 12.65 -24.90
CA ILE A 70 31.23 11.95 -24.05
C ILE A 70 30.03 12.86 -23.75
N ASP A 71 30.25 14.15 -23.47
CA ASP A 71 29.16 15.08 -23.13
C ASP A 71 28.20 15.28 -24.32
N GLU A 72 28.73 15.40 -25.54
CA GLU A 72 27.92 15.43 -26.77
C GLU A 72 27.12 14.14 -26.96
N MET A 73 27.70 12.98 -26.61
CA MET A 73 26.99 11.70 -26.66
C MET A 73 25.82 11.68 -25.68
N PHE A 74 26.03 12.17 -24.45
CA PHE A 74 24.97 12.26 -23.44
C PHE A 74 23.83 13.17 -23.90
N GLN A 75 24.14 14.34 -24.46
CA GLN A 75 23.12 15.27 -24.97
C GLN A 75 22.37 14.69 -26.18
N THR A 76 23.10 14.12 -27.14
CA THR A 76 22.50 13.54 -28.35
C THR A 76 21.59 12.37 -27.99
N LEU A 77 22.00 11.51 -27.05
CA LEU A 77 21.16 10.42 -26.56
C LEU A 77 19.93 10.93 -25.81
N TYR A 78 20.09 12.00 -25.02
CA TYR A 78 18.98 12.64 -24.32
C TYR A 78 17.91 13.07 -25.31
N ASP A 79 18.28 13.84 -26.34
CA ASP A 79 17.35 14.35 -27.36
C ASP A 79 16.63 13.21 -28.10
N PHE A 80 17.32 12.11 -28.41
CA PHE A 80 16.73 10.98 -29.13
C PHE A 80 15.87 10.05 -28.26
N LEU A 81 16.08 10.00 -26.95
CA LEU A 81 15.29 9.14 -26.05
C LEU A 81 13.84 9.61 -25.87
N HIS A 82 13.52 10.83 -26.28
CA HIS A 82 12.16 11.35 -26.44
C HIS A 82 11.43 10.75 -27.66
N MET A 83 12.16 10.18 -28.62
CA MET A 83 11.63 9.70 -29.90
C MET A 83 11.86 8.21 -30.17
N PHE A 84 12.85 7.61 -29.50
CA PHE A 84 13.29 6.23 -29.73
C PHE A 84 13.45 5.48 -28.43
N THR A 85 13.20 4.17 -28.46
CA THR A 85 13.44 3.34 -27.28
C THR A 85 14.94 3.14 -27.05
N PRO A 86 15.37 2.86 -25.81
CA PRO A 86 16.76 2.50 -25.52
C PRO A 86 17.32 1.39 -26.42
N THR A 87 16.47 0.40 -26.76
CA THR A 87 16.84 -0.73 -27.63
C THR A 87 17.16 -0.26 -29.05
N ASP A 88 16.37 0.66 -29.59
CA ASP A 88 16.58 1.22 -30.93
C ASP A 88 17.90 1.99 -31.00
N LEU A 89 18.18 2.82 -29.99
CA LEU A 89 19.43 3.58 -29.93
C LEU A 89 20.66 2.68 -29.78
N ILE A 90 20.56 1.60 -29.00
CA ILE A 90 21.63 0.59 -28.92
C ILE A 90 21.89 -0.04 -30.30
N ALA A 91 20.83 -0.35 -31.05
CA ALA A 91 20.96 -0.92 -32.39
C ALA A 91 21.64 0.06 -33.36
N PHE A 92 21.21 1.33 -33.38
CA PHE A 92 21.81 2.37 -34.22
C PHE A 92 23.29 2.59 -33.90
N MET A 93 23.67 2.62 -32.62
CA MET A 93 25.07 2.77 -32.22
C MET A 93 25.93 1.55 -32.54
N SER A 94 25.34 0.35 -32.55
CA SER A 94 26.04 -0.88 -32.93
C SER A 94 26.34 -0.92 -34.43
N GLU A 95 25.43 -0.41 -35.28
CA GLU A 95 25.64 -0.25 -36.73
C GLU A 95 26.79 0.72 -37.04
N LEU A 96 27.03 1.72 -36.18
CA LEU A 96 28.05 2.74 -36.34
C LEU A 96 29.49 2.29 -36.03
N LYS A 97 29.69 1.08 -35.48
CA LYS A 97 31.00 0.57 -35.03
C LYS A 97 31.76 1.59 -34.17
N MET A 98 31.05 2.25 -33.26
CA MET A 98 31.61 3.21 -32.31
C MET A 98 32.80 2.59 -31.57
N PRO A 99 33.87 3.35 -31.28
CA PRO A 99 35.05 2.87 -30.55
C PRO A 99 34.78 2.70 -29.04
N VAL A 100 33.55 2.34 -28.67
CA VAL A 100 33.09 2.16 -27.30
C VAL A 100 32.51 0.76 -27.15
N PRO A 101 32.92 -0.03 -26.14
CA PRO A 101 32.38 -1.36 -25.92
C PRO A 101 30.86 -1.35 -25.73
N TYR A 102 30.16 -2.31 -26.34
CA TYR A 102 28.70 -2.45 -26.26
C TYR A 102 28.14 -2.34 -24.83
N ARG A 103 28.77 -3.00 -23.85
CA ARG A 103 28.35 -2.95 -22.44
C ARG A 103 28.39 -1.52 -21.88
N ARG A 104 29.39 -0.72 -22.27
CA ARG A 104 29.52 0.66 -21.83
C ARG A 104 28.48 1.55 -22.49
N LEU A 105 28.19 1.34 -23.78
CA LEU A 105 27.11 2.03 -24.50
C LEU A 105 25.74 1.78 -23.87
N LYS A 106 25.42 0.50 -23.59
CA LYS A 106 24.18 0.12 -22.90
C LYS A 106 24.03 0.83 -21.56
N ASN A 107 25.10 0.90 -20.76
CA ASN A 107 25.06 1.58 -19.47
C ASN A 107 24.80 3.09 -19.62
N ILE A 108 25.46 3.75 -20.59
CA ILE A 108 25.28 5.18 -20.84
C ILE A 108 23.82 5.47 -21.23
N ILE A 109 23.28 4.72 -22.20
CA ILE A 109 21.87 4.87 -22.61
C ILE A 109 20.92 4.62 -21.44
N THR A 110 21.20 3.63 -20.59
CA THR A 110 20.38 3.33 -19.40
C THR A 110 20.35 4.53 -18.44
N ILE A 111 21.50 5.16 -18.20
CA ILE A 111 21.60 6.33 -17.31
C ILE A 111 20.84 7.53 -17.90
N VAL A 112 21.03 7.81 -19.19
CA VAL A 112 20.35 8.93 -19.85
C VAL A 112 18.84 8.69 -19.91
N HIS A 113 18.42 7.45 -20.18
CA HIS A 113 17.01 7.06 -20.16
C HIS A 113 16.38 7.25 -18.79
N ALA A 114 17.05 6.84 -17.71
CA ALA A 114 16.57 7.09 -16.35
C ALA A 114 16.41 8.59 -16.06
N ARG A 115 17.35 9.43 -16.54
CA ARG A 115 17.24 10.89 -16.43
C ARG A 115 16.00 11.44 -17.17
N VAL A 116 15.77 11.01 -18.41
CA VAL A 116 14.60 11.43 -19.20
C VAL A 116 13.30 11.01 -18.51
N GLN A 117 13.25 9.78 -17.98
CA GLN A 117 12.12 9.27 -17.19
C GLN A 117 11.83 10.16 -15.99
N ASP A 118 12.84 10.47 -15.18
CA ASP A 118 12.68 11.28 -13.97
C ASP A 118 12.23 12.70 -14.31
N GLU A 119 12.77 13.31 -15.37
CA GLU A 119 12.41 14.67 -15.79
C GLU A 119 10.94 14.77 -16.22
N ILE A 120 10.46 13.83 -17.05
CA ILE A 120 9.07 13.81 -17.51
C ILE A 120 8.12 13.56 -16.34
N LEU A 121 8.44 12.59 -15.47
CA LEU A 121 7.62 12.29 -14.30
C LEU A 121 7.58 13.45 -13.31
N ASP A 122 8.68 14.18 -13.15
CA ASP A 122 8.73 15.39 -12.31
C ASP A 122 7.90 16.52 -12.89
N ASN A 123 7.88 16.68 -14.22
CA ASN A 123 7.02 17.66 -14.88
C ASN A 123 5.53 17.31 -14.67
N ILE A 124 5.15 16.04 -14.87
CA ILE A 124 3.79 15.56 -14.58
C ILE A 124 3.43 15.79 -13.11
N LYS A 125 4.33 15.49 -12.15
CA LYS A 125 4.11 15.74 -10.72
C LYS A 125 3.87 17.23 -10.41
N ARG A 126 4.55 18.13 -11.12
CA ARG A 126 4.35 19.59 -10.98
C ARG A 126 2.97 20.01 -11.50
N ASP A 127 2.56 19.50 -12.66
CA ASP A 127 1.24 19.81 -13.24
C ASP A 127 0.10 19.35 -12.34
N LEU A 128 0.25 18.17 -11.72
CA LEU A 128 -0.76 17.58 -10.82
C LEU A 128 -0.72 18.15 -9.39
N ARG A 129 0.17 19.11 -9.09
CA ARG A 129 0.40 19.59 -7.71
C ARG A 129 -0.88 20.04 -7.01
N ASP A 130 -1.76 20.70 -7.75
CA ASP A 130 -2.98 21.34 -7.24
C ASP A 130 -4.20 20.42 -7.28
N PHE A 131 -4.04 19.16 -7.71
CA PHE A 131 -5.10 18.16 -7.64
C PHE A 131 -5.36 17.74 -6.19
N PRO A 132 -6.57 17.24 -5.88
CA PRO A 132 -6.84 16.63 -4.59
C PRO A 132 -5.83 15.54 -4.26
N LYS A 133 -5.38 15.46 -3.01
CA LYS A 133 -4.25 14.59 -2.62
C LYS A 133 -4.48 13.13 -3.01
N GLN A 134 -5.67 12.60 -2.78
CA GLN A 134 -6.04 11.22 -3.11
C GLN A 134 -5.89 10.94 -4.61
N GLU A 135 -6.49 11.80 -5.45
CA GLU A 135 -6.40 11.71 -6.90
C GLU A 135 -4.95 11.88 -7.39
N ARG A 136 -4.23 12.86 -6.83
CA ARG A 136 -2.85 13.15 -7.19
C ARG A 136 -1.94 11.96 -6.92
N GLU A 137 -1.95 11.38 -5.72
CA GLU A 137 -1.09 10.24 -5.40
C GLU A 137 -1.44 9.00 -6.25
N THR A 138 -2.73 8.76 -6.52
CA THR A 138 -3.17 7.68 -7.41
C THR A 138 -2.73 7.90 -8.85
N LEU A 139 -2.88 9.12 -9.39
CA LEU A 139 -2.44 9.47 -10.74
C LEU A 139 -0.91 9.40 -10.88
N ILE A 140 -0.16 9.90 -9.89
CA ILE A 140 1.31 9.77 -9.87
C ILE A 140 1.72 8.30 -9.89
N ALA A 141 1.10 7.45 -9.05
CA ALA A 141 1.39 6.02 -9.05
C ALA A 141 1.07 5.35 -10.39
N TYR A 142 -0.03 5.76 -11.04
CA TYR A 142 -0.38 5.30 -12.38
C TYR A 142 0.68 5.69 -13.42
N TYR A 143 1.13 6.96 -13.44
CA TYR A 143 2.17 7.41 -14.37
C TYR A 143 3.54 6.77 -14.09
N GLU A 144 3.90 6.56 -12.83
CA GLU A 144 5.10 5.79 -12.45
C GLU A 144 5.03 4.34 -12.97
N SER A 145 3.86 3.70 -12.99
CA SER A 145 3.70 2.36 -13.61
C SER A 145 3.96 2.35 -15.12
N LYS A 146 3.88 3.53 -15.76
CA LYS A 146 4.15 3.78 -17.19
C LYS A 146 5.52 4.40 -17.44
N ARG A 147 6.41 4.42 -16.44
CA ARG A 147 7.76 5.01 -16.52
C ARG A 147 8.56 4.62 -17.78
N ASN A 148 8.39 3.41 -18.31
CA ASN A 148 9.09 2.97 -19.52
C ASN A 148 8.46 3.44 -20.84
N ASP A 149 7.24 3.97 -20.80
CA ASP A 149 6.52 4.53 -21.94
C ASP A 149 6.73 6.05 -21.99
N ILE A 150 7.97 6.46 -22.27
CA ILE A 150 8.38 7.87 -22.36
C ILE A 150 7.45 8.63 -23.31
N ILE A 151 7.25 8.08 -24.51
CA ILE A 151 6.43 8.69 -25.55
C ILE A 151 4.98 8.89 -25.06
N GLY A 152 4.38 7.88 -24.42
CA GLY A 152 3.05 7.99 -23.85
C GLY A 152 2.96 9.07 -22.76
N LEU A 153 3.97 9.15 -21.88
CA LEU A 153 4.03 10.14 -20.81
C LEU A 153 4.22 11.56 -21.33
N GLU A 154 5.04 11.77 -22.36
CA GLU A 154 5.23 13.07 -22.99
C GLU A 154 3.99 13.55 -23.71
N ASN A 155 3.35 12.67 -24.48
CA ASN A 155 2.09 12.99 -25.16
C ASN A 155 1.00 13.38 -24.16
N LEU A 156 0.98 12.75 -22.99
CA LEU A 156 0.08 13.10 -21.92
C LEU A 156 0.44 14.46 -21.27
N HIS A 157 1.72 14.71 -21.03
CA HIS A 157 2.19 16.00 -20.51
C HIS A 157 1.90 17.15 -21.48
N GLU A 158 2.11 16.97 -22.78
CA GLU A 158 1.77 17.96 -23.81
C GLU A 158 0.26 18.20 -23.90
N LYS A 159 -0.57 17.16 -23.73
CA LYS A 159 -2.04 17.32 -23.61
C LYS A 159 -2.46 18.15 -22.41
N TYR A 160 -1.64 18.24 -21.35
CA TYR A 160 -1.94 19.13 -20.22
C TYR A 160 -1.65 20.60 -20.54
N LYS A 161 -0.73 20.87 -21.48
CA LYS A 161 -0.35 22.22 -21.89
C LYS A 161 -1.37 22.90 -22.81
N SER A 162 -2.34 22.16 -23.37
CA SER A 162 -3.44 22.79 -24.11
C SER A 162 -4.31 23.62 -23.16
N SER A 163 -4.61 24.85 -23.58
CA SER A 163 -5.31 25.84 -22.76
C SER A 163 -6.61 25.28 -22.17
N GLY A 164 -6.67 25.19 -20.83
CA GLY A 164 -7.86 24.80 -20.07
C GLY A 164 -7.96 23.30 -19.72
N THR A 165 -7.17 22.42 -20.33
CA THR A 165 -7.29 20.97 -20.10
C THR A 165 -6.93 20.58 -18.67
N LEU A 166 -5.84 21.12 -18.13
CA LEU A 166 -5.43 20.83 -16.76
C LEU A 166 -6.45 21.30 -15.72
N ALA A 167 -7.06 22.47 -15.94
CA ALA A 167 -8.11 23.01 -15.06
C ALA A 167 -9.38 22.15 -15.10
N TYR A 168 -9.78 21.71 -16.29
CA TYR A 168 -10.91 20.80 -16.47
C TYR A 168 -10.69 19.45 -15.75
N LEU A 169 -9.51 18.84 -15.96
CA LEU A 169 -9.15 17.58 -15.30
C LEU A 169 -9.12 17.71 -13.79
N ARG A 170 -8.60 18.83 -13.27
CA ARG A 170 -8.62 19.13 -11.84
C ARG A 170 -10.05 19.20 -11.31
N SER A 171 -10.94 19.93 -11.98
CA SER A 171 -12.34 20.04 -11.57
C SER A 171 -13.05 18.68 -11.59
N THR A 172 -12.75 17.85 -12.59
CA THR A 172 -13.28 16.48 -12.68
C THR A 172 -12.76 15.60 -11.54
N ALA A 173 -11.48 15.73 -11.18
CA ALA A 173 -10.88 15.02 -10.05
C ALA A 173 -11.49 15.45 -8.70
N GLU A 174 -11.76 16.75 -8.53
CA GLU A 174 -12.46 17.28 -7.35
C GLU A 174 -13.88 16.70 -7.25
N THR A 175 -14.65 16.70 -8.35
CA THR A 175 -15.99 16.10 -8.39
C THR A 175 -15.97 14.60 -8.15
N LYS A 176 -15.03 13.86 -8.75
CA LYS A 176 -14.89 12.42 -8.54
C LYS A 176 -14.63 12.11 -7.07
N LEU A 177 -13.70 12.84 -6.44
CA LEU A 177 -13.40 12.64 -5.02
C LEU A 177 -14.60 12.93 -4.13
N ASP A 178 -15.35 14.00 -4.41
CA ASP A 178 -16.56 14.37 -3.67
C ASP A 178 -17.64 13.29 -3.77
N ILE A 179 -17.88 12.75 -4.97
CA ILE A 179 -18.81 11.64 -5.19
C ILE A 179 -18.35 10.40 -4.41
N MET A 180 -17.06 10.07 -4.49
CA MET A 180 -16.50 8.91 -3.79
C MET A 180 -16.66 9.04 -2.27
N GLN A 181 -16.40 10.23 -1.71
CA GLN A 181 -16.53 10.48 -0.28
C GLN A 181 -17.99 10.45 0.18
N THR A 182 -18.91 11.01 -0.61
CA THR A 182 -20.31 11.18 -0.24
C THR A 182 -21.13 9.90 -0.44
N PHE A 183 -20.91 9.19 -1.55
CA PHE A 183 -21.77 8.09 -1.97
C PHE A 183 -21.09 6.72 -1.96
N LEU A 184 -19.76 6.66 -2.09
CA LEU A 184 -19.00 5.41 -2.24
C LEU A 184 -17.87 5.27 -1.20
N SER A 185 -18.14 5.71 0.03
CA SER A 185 -17.13 5.76 1.11
C SER A 185 -16.49 4.40 1.44
N LYS A 186 -17.20 3.29 1.20
CA LYS A 186 -16.70 1.92 1.39
C LYS A 186 -15.61 1.50 0.40
N ASP A 187 -15.62 2.13 -0.78
CA ASP A 187 -14.70 1.84 -1.88
C ASP A 187 -13.55 2.85 -1.94
N LEU A 188 -13.61 3.91 -1.13
CA LEU A 188 -12.65 5.01 -1.10
C LEU A 188 -11.20 4.52 -0.88
N GLU A 189 -10.99 3.60 0.06
CA GLU A 189 -9.65 3.06 0.32
C GLU A 189 -9.11 2.24 -0.87
N LEU A 190 -9.98 1.49 -1.54
CA LEU A 190 -9.61 0.65 -2.68
C LEU A 190 -9.28 1.50 -3.91
N GLU A 191 -10.14 2.46 -4.22
CA GLU A 191 -9.96 3.37 -5.37
C GLU A 191 -8.71 4.23 -5.22
N TYR A 192 -8.45 4.72 -4.00
CA TYR A 192 -7.27 5.56 -3.70
C TYR A 192 -6.19 4.78 -2.94
N LYS A 193 -6.01 3.50 -3.27
CA LYS A 193 -5.04 2.62 -2.60
C LYS A 193 -3.64 3.22 -2.48
N PRO A 194 -3.03 3.83 -3.53
CA PRO A 194 -1.71 4.45 -3.41
C PRO A 194 -1.63 5.57 -2.35
N TYR A 195 -2.72 6.31 -2.13
CA TYR A 195 -2.80 7.33 -1.09
C TYR A 195 -2.89 6.69 0.31
N TYR A 196 -3.80 5.72 0.50
CA TYR A 196 -4.04 5.11 1.82
C TYR A 196 -2.94 4.16 2.27
N ASP A 197 -2.33 3.40 1.35
CA ASP A 197 -1.17 2.53 1.63
C ASP A 197 0.03 3.33 2.15
N ASN A 198 0.16 4.59 1.72
CA ASN A 198 1.22 5.49 2.16
C ASN A 198 0.82 6.37 3.34
N SER A 199 -0.40 6.24 3.85
CA SER A 199 -0.87 7.02 5.00
C SER A 199 -0.06 6.69 6.26
N LYS A 200 0.17 7.71 7.09
CA LYS A 200 0.82 7.53 8.40
C LYS A 200 0.03 6.58 9.29
N GLU A 201 -1.30 6.65 9.21
CA GLU A 201 -2.22 5.81 9.95
C GLU A 201 -1.98 4.32 9.66
N LYS A 202 -2.07 3.91 8.39
CA LYS A 202 -1.87 2.52 7.99
C LYS A 202 -0.49 2.01 8.37
N ARG A 203 0.56 2.78 8.07
CA ARG A 203 1.94 2.42 8.43
C ARG A 203 2.15 2.26 9.93
N THR A 204 1.48 3.08 10.74
CA THR A 204 1.55 3.00 12.21
C THR A 204 0.84 1.75 12.72
N LEU A 205 -0.35 1.42 12.19
CA LEU A 205 -1.07 0.21 12.56
C LEU A 205 -0.30 -1.06 12.21
N VAL A 206 0.25 -1.13 10.99
CA VAL A 206 1.10 -2.24 10.56
C VAL A 206 2.29 -2.42 11.51
N SER A 207 2.97 -1.32 11.85
CA SER A 207 4.15 -1.38 12.74
C SER A 207 3.76 -1.87 14.14
N LYS A 208 2.67 -1.33 14.71
CA LYS A 208 2.16 -1.76 16.01
C LYS A 208 1.81 -3.24 16.03
N ILE A 209 1.11 -3.74 15.00
CA ILE A 209 0.73 -5.15 14.91
C ILE A 209 1.97 -6.05 14.81
N LEU A 210 3.00 -5.65 14.05
CA LEU A 210 4.25 -6.42 13.94
C LEU A 210 5.05 -6.42 15.24
N GLU A 211 4.98 -5.34 16.04
CA GLU A 211 5.66 -5.27 17.34
C GLU A 211 5.01 -6.19 18.37
N ILE A 212 3.68 -6.29 18.37
CA ILE A 212 2.92 -7.08 19.35
C ILE A 212 2.66 -8.52 18.89
N SER A 213 2.72 -8.79 17.59
CA SER A 213 2.45 -10.12 17.02
C SER A 213 3.57 -10.57 16.09
N GLY A 214 4.03 -11.81 16.28
CA GLY A 214 4.93 -12.51 15.36
C GLY A 214 4.20 -13.37 14.32
N ILE A 215 2.89 -13.16 14.13
CA ILE A 215 2.00 -14.05 13.38
C ILE A 215 1.86 -13.58 11.93
N TYR A 216 1.84 -12.26 11.70
CA TYR A 216 1.61 -11.68 10.38
C TYR A 216 2.91 -11.17 9.76
N THR A 217 3.04 -11.33 8.45
CA THR A 217 4.09 -10.67 7.68
C THR A 217 3.72 -9.22 7.40
N LYS A 218 4.74 -8.39 7.16
CA LYS A 218 4.53 -6.99 6.77
C LYS A 218 3.64 -6.86 5.53
N GLN A 219 3.84 -7.72 4.52
CA GLN A 219 3.09 -7.64 3.26
C GLN A 219 1.60 -7.93 3.47
N GLU A 220 1.27 -8.99 4.21
CA GLU A 220 -0.12 -9.34 4.50
C GLU A 220 -0.87 -8.18 5.18
N LEU A 221 -0.22 -7.51 6.13
CA LEU A 221 -0.80 -6.35 6.81
C LEU A 221 -0.93 -5.13 5.89
N PHE A 222 -0.01 -4.92 4.94
CA PHE A 222 -0.12 -3.80 3.99
C PHE A 222 -1.29 -3.97 3.02
N ASP A 223 -1.67 -5.22 2.70
CA ASP A 223 -2.75 -5.50 1.78
C ASP A 223 -4.15 -5.40 2.43
N MET A 224 -4.24 -5.48 3.76
CA MET A 224 -5.49 -5.29 4.52
C MET A 224 -5.98 -3.84 4.46
N LYS A 225 -7.30 -3.64 4.60
CA LYS A 225 -7.88 -2.30 4.78
C LYS A 225 -7.53 -1.74 6.16
N ILE A 226 -7.52 -0.42 6.31
CA ILE A 226 -7.25 0.24 7.60
C ILE A 226 -8.23 -0.24 8.68
N ALA A 227 -9.51 -0.38 8.33
CA ALA A 227 -10.53 -0.88 9.25
C ALA A 227 -10.23 -2.30 9.74
N ASP A 228 -9.79 -3.18 8.84
CA ASP A 228 -9.45 -4.57 9.17
C ASP A 228 -8.20 -4.61 10.05
N LEU A 229 -7.18 -3.81 9.73
CA LEU A 229 -5.99 -3.64 10.58
C LEU A 229 -6.36 -3.16 11.98
N GLN A 230 -7.29 -2.22 12.10
CA GLN A 230 -7.74 -1.74 13.40
C GLN A 230 -8.45 -2.85 14.20
N SER A 231 -9.26 -3.70 13.54
CA SER A 231 -9.87 -4.88 14.18
C SER A 231 -8.80 -5.86 14.66
N THR A 232 -7.86 -6.23 13.79
CA THR A 232 -6.75 -7.13 14.10
C THR A 232 -5.92 -6.61 15.27
N TYR A 233 -5.57 -5.32 15.27
CA TYR A 233 -4.83 -4.71 16.37
C TYR A 233 -5.60 -4.81 17.70
N ASN A 234 -6.91 -4.51 17.68
CA ASN A 234 -7.74 -4.57 18.87
C ASN A 234 -7.85 -6.01 19.41
N GLU A 235 -8.02 -7.00 18.53
CA GLU A 235 -8.08 -8.42 18.89
C GLU A 235 -6.78 -8.89 19.54
N ILE A 236 -5.63 -8.57 18.94
CA ILE A 236 -4.33 -8.93 19.52
C ILE A 236 -4.13 -8.23 20.86
N MET A 237 -4.47 -6.95 20.97
CA MET A 237 -4.32 -6.21 22.23
C MET A 237 -5.19 -6.80 23.34
N GLN A 238 -6.41 -7.25 23.04
CA GLN A 238 -7.25 -7.94 24.03
C GLN A 238 -6.59 -9.25 24.49
N GLN A 239 -6.02 -10.03 23.58
CA GLN A 239 -5.29 -11.25 23.95
C GLN A 239 -4.06 -10.95 24.81
N VAL A 240 -3.30 -9.91 24.49
CA VAL A 240 -2.14 -9.47 25.29
C VAL A 240 -2.57 -9.06 26.70
N LEU A 241 -3.59 -8.22 26.83
CA LEU A 241 -4.11 -7.78 28.13
C LEU A 241 -4.66 -8.93 28.96
N GLN A 242 -5.34 -9.88 28.32
CA GLN A 242 -5.85 -11.08 28.98
C GLN A 242 -4.70 -11.96 29.49
N LYS A 243 -3.69 -12.21 28.65
CA LYS A 243 -2.50 -12.96 29.03
C LYS A 243 -1.71 -12.30 30.16
N GLU A 244 -1.59 -10.97 30.17
CA GLU A 244 -0.96 -10.24 31.27
C GLU A 244 -1.73 -10.39 32.59
N LYS A 245 -3.07 -10.34 32.55
CA LYS A 245 -3.90 -10.58 33.74
C LYS A 245 -3.73 -11.99 34.26
N GLU A 246 -3.77 -12.99 33.37
CA GLU A 246 -3.55 -14.40 33.70
C GLU A 246 -2.17 -14.62 34.32
N GLN A 247 -1.11 -14.05 33.74
CA GLN A 247 0.23 -14.13 34.31
C GLN A 247 0.36 -13.46 35.68
N LYS A 248 -0.34 -12.35 35.93
CA LYS A 248 -0.37 -11.71 37.24
C LYS A 248 -1.09 -12.57 38.27
N LEU A 249 -2.23 -13.16 37.91
CA LEU A 249 -2.95 -14.09 38.78
C LEU A 249 -2.11 -15.33 39.09
N MET A 250 -1.46 -15.93 38.09
CA MET A 250 -0.53 -17.04 38.32
C MET A 250 0.58 -16.68 39.29
N ARG A 251 1.24 -15.52 39.13
CA ARG A 251 2.29 -15.07 40.06
C ARG A 251 1.77 -14.89 41.47
N LYS A 252 0.59 -14.28 41.64
CA LYS A 252 -0.07 -14.14 42.95
C LYS A 252 -0.22 -15.50 43.65
N TYR A 253 -0.68 -16.53 42.92
CA TYR A 253 -0.84 -17.86 43.48
C TYR A 253 0.49 -18.57 43.74
N ILE A 254 1.48 -18.42 42.86
CA ILE A 254 2.83 -18.93 43.09
C ILE A 254 3.43 -18.33 44.37
N GLU A 255 3.37 -17.00 44.54
CA GLU A 255 3.86 -16.31 45.74
C GLU A 255 3.12 -16.79 47.00
N ALA A 256 1.78 -16.90 46.95
CA ALA A 256 0.99 -17.40 48.07
C ALA A 256 1.36 -18.83 48.49
N PHE A 257 1.69 -19.70 47.53
CA PHE A 257 2.15 -21.07 47.83
C PHE A 257 3.62 -21.14 48.22
N GLU A 258 4.50 -20.27 47.72
CA GLU A 258 5.89 -20.19 48.17
C GLU A 258 5.98 -19.74 49.63
N ASP A 259 5.09 -18.84 50.06
CA ASP A 259 4.93 -18.40 51.45
C ASP A 259 4.22 -19.44 52.35
N SER A 260 3.94 -20.64 51.83
CA SER A 260 3.16 -21.66 52.54
C SER A 260 3.79 -22.21 53.83
N ALA A 261 5.07 -21.90 54.10
CA ALA A 261 5.71 -22.20 55.38
C ALA A 261 5.07 -21.43 56.56
N GLY A 262 4.33 -20.35 56.29
CA GLY A 262 3.67 -19.51 57.30
C GLY A 262 2.15 -19.59 57.36
N ILE A 263 1.49 -20.38 56.49
CA ILE A 263 0.01 -20.43 56.39
C ILE A 263 -0.57 -21.74 56.92
N THR A 264 -1.79 -21.68 57.44
CA THR A 264 -2.51 -22.84 57.97
C THR A 264 -3.02 -23.78 56.87
N GLU A 265 -3.39 -25.00 57.25
CA GLU A 265 -3.96 -26.01 56.34
C GLU A 265 -5.29 -25.54 55.70
N GLU A 266 -6.08 -24.75 56.43
CA GLU A 266 -7.35 -24.19 55.95
C GLU A 266 -7.12 -23.04 54.97
N GLU A 267 -6.18 -22.14 55.25
CA GLU A 267 -5.78 -21.07 54.33
C GLU A 267 -5.21 -21.64 53.02
N PHE A 268 -4.39 -22.70 53.11
CA PHE A 268 -3.88 -23.38 51.93
C PHE A 268 -5.00 -23.97 51.05
N LYS A 269 -6.00 -24.61 51.68
CA LYS A 269 -7.18 -25.13 50.96
C LYS A 269 -8.00 -24.00 50.34
N GLY A 270 -8.14 -22.86 51.03
CA GLY A 270 -8.75 -21.64 50.51
C GLY A 270 -8.06 -21.18 49.23
N TYR A 271 -6.73 -21.03 49.25
CA TYR A 271 -5.97 -20.65 48.05
C TYR A 271 -6.10 -21.66 46.90
N CYS A 272 -6.19 -22.96 47.17
CA CYS A 272 -6.45 -23.95 46.12
C CYS A 272 -7.86 -23.83 45.52
N GLN A 273 -8.87 -23.48 46.32
CA GLN A 273 -10.23 -23.25 45.83
C GLN A 273 -10.30 -21.96 45.02
N ASP A 274 -9.80 -20.86 45.57
CA ASP A 274 -9.74 -19.55 44.90
C ASP A 274 -8.98 -19.65 43.57
N MET A 275 -7.85 -20.36 43.54
CA MET A 275 -7.09 -20.60 42.32
C MET A 275 -7.92 -21.35 41.26
N ARG A 276 -8.72 -22.34 41.66
CA ARG A 276 -9.56 -23.11 40.73
C ARG A 276 -10.76 -22.32 40.21
N GLU A 277 -11.23 -21.34 40.97
CA GLU A 277 -12.31 -20.44 40.56
C GLU A 277 -11.80 -19.30 39.68
N ASP A 278 -10.60 -18.78 39.96
CA ASP A 278 -10.01 -17.63 39.27
C ASP A 278 -9.25 -17.98 37.98
N LEU A 279 -8.78 -19.23 37.82
CA LEU A 279 -7.93 -19.66 36.72
C LEU A 279 -8.54 -20.81 35.90
N SER A 280 -8.16 -20.89 34.62
CA SER A 280 -8.47 -22.05 33.77
C SER A 280 -7.65 -23.28 34.19
N GLU A 281 -8.14 -24.48 33.82
CA GLU A 281 -7.44 -25.74 34.13
C GLU A 281 -6.00 -25.78 33.59
N ASP A 282 -5.75 -25.20 32.42
CA ASP A 282 -4.41 -25.13 31.83
C ASP A 282 -3.44 -24.32 32.70
N LEU A 283 -3.88 -23.15 33.20
CA LEU A 283 -3.06 -22.29 34.06
C LEU A 283 -2.85 -22.91 35.45
N VAL A 284 -3.86 -23.61 35.98
CA VAL A 284 -3.71 -24.40 37.22
C VAL A 284 -2.65 -25.48 37.04
N ASN A 285 -2.70 -26.22 35.93
CA ASN A 285 -1.69 -27.23 35.60
C ASN A 285 -0.30 -26.62 35.43
N GLU A 286 -0.20 -25.42 34.85
CA GLU A 286 1.08 -24.70 34.71
C GLU A 286 1.67 -24.33 36.08
N ILE A 287 0.85 -23.89 37.04
CA ILE A 287 1.28 -23.65 38.44
C ILE A 287 1.73 -24.95 39.11
N ILE A 288 0.98 -26.05 38.95
CA ILE A 288 1.36 -27.37 39.49
C ILE A 288 2.69 -27.83 38.90
N ASN A 289 2.91 -27.64 37.59
CA ASN A 289 4.15 -27.98 36.91
C ASN A 289 5.33 -27.11 37.38
N TYR A 290 5.10 -25.82 37.62
CA TYR A 290 6.09 -24.93 38.23
C TYR A 290 6.57 -25.47 39.58
N PHE A 291 5.66 -25.90 40.46
CA PHE A 291 6.05 -26.49 41.74
C PHE A 291 6.58 -27.92 41.59
N THR A 292 6.15 -28.69 40.60
CA THR A 292 6.69 -30.03 40.37
C THR A 292 8.19 -29.97 40.07
N THR A 293 8.68 -28.91 39.42
CA THR A 293 10.11 -28.72 39.15
C THR A 293 10.89 -28.07 40.28
N ARG A 294 10.25 -27.25 41.13
CA ARG A 294 10.94 -26.45 42.17
C ARG A 294 10.70 -26.93 43.60
N ASN A 295 9.52 -27.44 43.90
CA ASN A 295 9.12 -27.92 45.23
C ASN A 295 8.01 -28.99 45.14
N HIS A 296 8.42 -30.26 45.02
CA HIS A 296 7.51 -31.40 44.92
C HIS A 296 6.52 -31.53 46.09
N PHE A 297 6.87 -31.04 47.29
CA PHE A 297 5.97 -31.09 48.44
C PHE A 297 4.73 -30.21 48.22
N ILE A 298 4.94 -28.96 47.78
CA ILE A 298 3.85 -28.03 47.46
C ILE A 298 3.01 -28.60 46.30
N ALA A 299 3.64 -29.08 45.24
CA ALA A 299 2.93 -29.68 44.10
C ALA A 299 2.03 -30.86 44.52
N ASN A 300 2.53 -31.76 45.37
CA ASN A 300 1.75 -32.87 45.90
C ASN A 300 0.61 -32.40 46.82
N LYS A 301 0.84 -31.35 47.62
CA LYS A 301 -0.19 -30.78 48.49
C LYS A 301 -1.32 -30.14 47.67
N ILE A 302 -1.01 -29.37 46.63
CA ILE A 302 -1.98 -28.81 45.69
C ILE A 302 -2.76 -29.96 45.02
N ASN A 303 -2.08 -30.96 44.46
CA ASN A 303 -2.72 -32.10 43.81
C ASN A 303 -3.67 -32.87 44.74
N ASN A 304 -3.28 -33.11 45.99
CA ASN A 304 -4.11 -33.80 46.97
C ASN A 304 -5.40 -33.02 47.30
N VAL A 305 -5.29 -31.69 47.46
CA VAL A 305 -6.44 -30.82 47.71
C VAL A 305 -7.37 -30.79 46.49
N LEU A 306 -6.83 -30.62 45.29
CA LEU A 306 -7.62 -30.51 44.06
C LEU A 306 -8.26 -31.82 43.61
N SER A 307 -7.58 -32.97 43.83
CA SER A 307 -8.10 -34.30 43.47
C SER A 307 -9.02 -34.93 44.53
N GLY A 308 -9.31 -34.20 45.62
CA GLY A 308 -10.18 -34.69 46.70
C GLY A 308 -9.58 -35.83 47.52
N LYS A 309 -8.30 -36.16 47.33
CA LYS A 309 -7.58 -37.18 48.10
C LYS A 309 -6.97 -36.49 49.32
N GLY A 310 -7.72 -36.49 50.43
CA GLY A 310 -7.24 -35.98 51.71
C GLY A 310 -5.87 -36.55 52.09
N MET A 311 -5.01 -35.70 52.65
CA MET A 311 -3.65 -35.95 53.14
C MET A 311 -3.58 -36.94 54.34
N ASN A 312 -4.35 -38.03 54.33
CA ASN A 312 -4.42 -38.99 55.45
C ASN A 312 -3.54 -40.24 55.30
N ASN A 313 -2.69 -40.34 54.26
CA ASN A 313 -1.88 -41.55 54.03
C ASN A 313 -0.36 -41.36 54.08
N LEU A 314 0.14 -40.23 54.59
CA LEU A 314 1.57 -40.04 54.83
C LEU A 314 1.81 -39.66 56.29
N MET A 315 1.59 -40.61 57.21
CA MET A 315 2.37 -40.82 58.45
C MET A 315 1.82 -42.04 59.19
N SER A 316 2.49 -43.19 59.08
CA SER A 316 2.51 -44.20 60.13
C SER A 316 3.94 -44.30 60.65
N PRO A 317 4.22 -43.97 61.92
CA PRO A 317 5.53 -44.11 62.51
C PRO A 317 5.80 -45.57 62.92
N SER A 318 7.03 -46.01 62.63
CA SER A 318 7.87 -46.93 63.41
C SER A 318 7.19 -48.03 64.24
N ALA A 319 7.36 -49.27 63.81
CA ALA A 319 7.55 -50.41 64.72
C ALA A 319 8.94 -51.03 64.43
N LEU A 320 9.93 -50.57 65.19
CA LEU A 320 11.23 -51.19 65.36
C LEU A 320 11.10 -52.35 66.34
N MET A 321 11.75 -53.48 66.01
CA MET A 321 12.19 -54.57 66.90
C MET A 321 11.08 -55.34 67.65
N GLY A 322 10.95 -56.66 67.53
CA GLY A 322 11.99 -57.65 67.77
C GLY A 322 11.73 -58.25 69.16
N ASP A 323 11.31 -59.52 69.23
CA ASP A 323 11.85 -60.52 70.16
C ASP A 323 11.06 -61.84 70.11
N HIS A 324 11.82 -62.93 69.96
CA HIS A 324 11.74 -64.23 70.64
C HIS A 324 10.35 -64.74 71.08
N LEU A 325 9.85 -65.88 70.59
CA LEU A 325 10.39 -67.25 70.67
C LEU A 325 9.64 -68.16 69.69
#